data_AF-A0A7C6V7F0-F1
#
_entry.id   AF-A0A7C6V7F0-F1
#
_cell.length_a   1.000
_cell.length_b   1.000
_cell.length_c   1.000
_cell.angle_alpha   90.00
_cell.angle_beta   90.00
_cell.angle_gamma   90.00
#
_symmetry.space_group_name_H-M   'P 1'
#
loop_
_entity.id
_entity.type
_entity.pdbx_description
1 polymer ?
#
loop_
_entity_poly.entity_id
_entity_poly.type
_entity_poly.pdbx_seq_one_letter_code
_entity_poly.pdbx_strand_id
1 'polypeptide(L)'
;DDIALVGFDDIDFAGMLPVPLTTVRQHPLEIGAKAAQILLDLIEGRKECQLSVKPCVFGAELIIRQSCGAAQRLQSCTLTRVKPGREEHDS
;
A
#
# COMPACT_ATOMS: atom_id res chain seq x y z
N ASP A 1 -1.73 4.65 21.83
CA ASP A 1 -1.53 3.74 20.68
C ASP A 1 -2.78 2.91 20.48
N ASP A 2 -3.89 3.56 20.14
CA ASP A 2 -5.20 2.95 20.39
C ASP A 2 -5.80 2.30 19.13
N ILE A 3 -5.50 2.82 17.94
CA ILE A 3 -6.04 2.34 16.66
C ILE A 3 -5.03 2.51 15.53
N ALA A 4 -4.82 1.44 14.75
CA ALA A 4 -4.12 1.50 13.47
C ALA A 4 -5.10 1.84 12.34
N LEU A 5 -4.71 2.74 11.43
CA LEU A 5 -5.54 3.18 10.31
C LEU A 5 -4.78 3.08 8.98
N VAL A 6 -5.47 2.56 7.96
CA VAL A 6 -5.02 2.55 6.56
C VAL A 6 -6.12 3.17 5.71
N GLY A 7 -5.77 4.20 4.93
CA GLY A 7 -6.66 4.85 3.97
C GLY A 7 -6.51 4.30 2.55
N PHE A 8 -7.20 4.94 1.61
CA PHE A 8 -7.20 4.59 0.19
C PHE A 8 -6.85 5.82 -0.65
N ASP A 9 -6.60 5.62 -1.94
CA ASP A 9 -6.28 6.62 -2.98
C ASP A 9 -4.90 7.27 -2.93
N ASP A 10 -4.32 7.47 -1.74
CA ASP A 10 -3.04 8.18 -1.58
C ASP A 10 -3.04 9.62 -2.15
N ILE A 11 -4.08 10.39 -1.82
CA ILE A 11 -4.14 11.82 -2.18
C ILE A 11 -2.99 12.61 -1.53
N ASP A 12 -2.63 13.76 -2.11
CA ASP A 12 -1.48 14.57 -1.69
C ASP A 12 -1.45 14.88 -0.18
N PHE A 13 -2.62 15.16 0.39
CA PHE A 13 -2.74 15.49 1.82
C PHE A 13 -2.47 14.31 2.75
N ALA A 14 -2.55 13.06 2.29
CA ALA A 14 -2.36 11.88 3.14
C ALA A 14 -0.98 11.85 3.80
N GLY A 15 0.05 12.37 3.12
CA GLY A 15 1.40 12.51 3.67
C GLY A 15 1.63 13.75 4.55
N MET A 16 0.71 14.71 4.53
CA MET A 16 0.85 16.02 5.18
C MET A 16 0.10 16.12 6.52
N LEU A 17 -0.67 15.10 6.88
CA LEU A 17 -1.41 15.06 8.14
C LEU A 17 -0.46 15.02 9.36
N PRO A 18 -0.91 15.50 10.54
CA PRO A 18 -0.11 15.43 11.77
C PRO A 18 0.41 14.02 12.10
N VAL A 19 -0.39 13.00 11.76
CA VAL A 19 0.04 11.61 11.67
C VAL A 19 -0.10 11.20 10.20
N PRO A 20 0.99 11.12 9.43
CA PRO A 20 0.92 10.77 8.01
C PRO A 20 0.26 9.40 7.81
N LEU A 21 -0.77 9.38 6.95
CA LEU A 21 -1.67 8.25 6.76
C LEU A 21 -1.06 7.20 5.84
N THR A 22 -0.97 5.96 6.30
CA THR A 22 -0.68 4.80 5.43
C THR A 22 -1.86 4.61 4.48
N THR A 23 -1.61 4.46 3.19
CA THR A 23 -2.67 4.36 2.17
C THR A 23 -2.38 3.27 1.15
N VAL A 24 -3.42 2.74 0.51
CA VAL A 24 -3.29 1.98 -0.73
C VAL A 24 -3.46 2.95 -1.90
N ARG A 25 -2.38 3.23 -2.62
CA ARG A 25 -2.37 4.09 -3.80
C ARG A 25 -3.00 3.39 -4.98
N GLN A 26 -3.93 4.09 -5.62
CA GLN A 26 -4.48 3.70 -6.91
C GLN A 26 -3.69 4.32 -8.07
N HIS A 27 -3.86 3.77 -9.28
CA HIS A 27 -3.35 4.33 -10.53
C HIS A 27 -4.49 5.02 -11.31
N PRO A 28 -5.02 6.18 -10.85
CA PRO A 28 -6.25 6.77 -11.40
C PRO A 28 -6.13 7.14 -12.88
N LEU A 29 -4.93 7.53 -13.34
CA LEU A 29 -4.68 7.86 -14.74
C LEU A 29 -4.80 6.62 -15.64
N GLU A 30 -4.27 5.48 -15.21
CA GLU A 30 -4.37 4.22 -15.96
C GLU A 30 -5.82 3.73 -16.02
N ILE A 31 -6.52 3.80 -14.88
CA ILE A 31 -7.95 3.45 -14.78
C ILE A 31 -8.78 4.32 -15.73
N GLY A 32 -8.59 5.63 -15.68
CA GLY A 32 -9.31 6.59 -16.53
C GLY A 32 -9.02 6.38 -18.02
N ALA A 33 -7.75 6.18 -18.39
CA ALA A 33 -7.37 5.92 -19.78
C ALA A 33 -8.01 4.63 -20.31
N LYS A 34 -7.99 3.55 -19.52
CA LYS A 34 -8.62 2.29 -19.91
C LYS A 34 -10.13 2.40 -20.00
N ALA A 35 -10.77 3.10 -19.07
CA ALA A 35 -12.21 3.35 -19.09
C ALA A 35 -12.62 4.15 -20.34
N ALA A 36 -11.88 5.21 -20.67
CA ALA A 36 -12.12 6.01 -21.88
C ALA A 36 -11.95 5.15 -23.15
N GLN A 37 -10.92 4.31 -23.22
CA GLN A 37 -10.72 3.40 -24.36
C GLN A 37 -11.90 2.44 -24.52
N ILE A 38 -12.36 1.82 -23.42
CA ILE A 38 -13.52 0.92 -23.45
C ILE A 38 -14.76 1.65 -23.95
N LEU A 39 -14.99 2.88 -23.49
CA LEU A 39 -16.12 3.70 -23.94
C LEU A 39 -16.06 3.98 -25.45
N LEU A 40 -14.90 4.34 -25.97
CA LEU A 40 -14.71 4.57 -27.41
C LEU A 40 -14.94 3.30 -28.23
N ASP A 41 -14.40 2.16 -27.78
CA ASP A 41 -14.60 0.87 -28.43
C ASP A 41 -16.10 0.48 -28.50
N LEU A 42 -16.86 0.80 -27.46
CA LEU A 42 -18.31 0.59 -27.42
C LEU A 42 -19.07 1.50 -28.40
N ILE A 43 -18.70 2.79 -28.46
CA ILE A 43 -19.31 3.77 -29.38
C ILE A 43 -19.08 3.36 -30.84
N GLU A 44 -17.88 2.86 -31.16
CA GLU A 44 -17.50 2.42 -32.50
C GLU A 44 -18.06 1.03 -32.88
N GLY A 45 -18.75 0.36 -31.95
CA GLY A 45 -19.38 -0.92 -32.22
C GLY A 45 -18.39 -2.09 -32.37
N ARG A 46 -17.22 -2.03 -31.72
CA ARG A 46 -16.24 -3.11 -31.76
C ARG A 46 -16.80 -4.35 -31.06
N LYS A 47 -16.96 -5.44 -31.82
CA LYS A 47 -17.69 -6.67 -31.41
C LYS A 47 -17.19 -7.33 -30.13
N GLU A 48 -15.91 -7.17 -29.81
CA GLU A 48 -15.27 -7.75 -28.61
C GLU A 48 -15.77 -7.12 -27.31
N CYS A 49 -16.26 -5.87 -27.35
CA CYS A 49 -16.76 -5.14 -26.19
C CYS A 49 -18.28 -5.31 -25.98
N GLN A 50 -19.03 -5.75 -26.99
CA GLN A 50 -20.49 -5.85 -26.93
C GLN A 50 -20.99 -7.12 -26.21
N LEU A 51 -20.16 -8.15 -26.07
CA LEU A 51 -20.61 -9.48 -25.60
C LEU A 51 -20.17 -9.81 -24.17
N SER A 52 -19.17 -9.11 -23.60
CA SER A 52 -18.83 -9.21 -22.16
C SER A 52 -17.82 -8.13 -21.77
N VAL A 53 -18.20 -7.20 -20.89
CA VAL A 53 -17.23 -6.31 -20.24
C VAL A 53 -16.45 -7.16 -19.23
N LYS A 54 -15.24 -7.57 -19.60
CA LYS A 54 -14.36 -8.31 -18.69
C LYS A 54 -13.88 -7.38 -17.57
N PRO A 55 -13.78 -7.87 -16.32
CA PRO A 55 -13.16 -7.12 -15.25
C PRO A 55 -11.74 -6.68 -15.64
N CYS A 56 -11.46 -5.38 -15.52
CA CYS A 56 -10.10 -4.85 -15.63
C CYS A 56 -9.53 -4.70 -14.23
N VAL A 57 -8.46 -5.46 -13.92
CA VAL A 57 -7.76 -5.41 -12.64
C VAL A 57 -6.50 -4.58 -12.80
N PHE A 58 -6.29 -3.61 -11.92
CA PHE A 58 -5.13 -2.73 -11.91
C PHE A 58 -4.26 -3.03 -10.70
N GLY A 59 -2.96 -2.72 -10.83
CA GLY A 59 -2.05 -2.75 -9.70
C GLY A 59 -2.41 -1.69 -8.65
N ALA A 60 -2.06 -1.97 -7.41
CA ALA A 60 -2.17 -1.02 -6.31
C ALA A 60 -0.91 -1.13 -5.44
N GLU A 61 -0.51 -0.02 -4.82
CA GLU A 61 0.70 0.06 -4.01
C GLU A 61 0.34 0.39 -2.56
N LEU A 62 0.90 -0.33 -1.60
CA LEU A 62 0.76 0.04 -0.19
C LEU A 62 1.86 1.05 0.18
N ILE A 63 1.44 2.27 0.50
CA ILE A 63 2.32 3.37 0.91
C ILE A 63 2.34 3.43 2.44
N ILE A 64 3.39 2.87 3.04
CA ILE A 64 3.53 2.77 4.50
C ILE A 64 3.96 4.12 5.08
N ARG A 65 3.19 4.62 6.05
CA ARG A 65 3.47 5.81 6.86
C ARG A 65 3.25 5.51 8.36
N GLN A 66 2.90 6.53 9.15
CA GLN A 66 2.92 6.46 10.61
C GLN A 66 1.61 5.90 11.21
N SER A 67 0.49 5.96 10.48
CA SER A 67 -0.82 5.61 11.04
C SER A 67 -1.11 4.12 11.23
N CYS A 68 -0.31 3.20 10.67
CA CYS A 68 -0.60 1.76 10.69
C CYS A 68 0.23 0.94 11.71
N GLY A 69 1.11 1.59 12.47
CA GLY A 69 1.95 0.92 13.49
C GLY A 69 3.05 0.00 12.94
N ALA A 70 3.23 -0.09 11.61
CA ALA A 70 4.26 -0.96 11.01
C ALA A 70 5.68 -0.64 11.50
N ALA A 71 6.00 0.64 11.73
CA ALA A 71 7.30 1.06 12.24
C ALA A 71 7.55 0.66 13.71
N GLN A 72 6.49 0.53 14.52
CA GLN A 72 6.59 0.22 15.95
C GLN A 72 6.94 -1.26 16.19
N ARG A 73 6.57 -2.15 15.26
CA ARG A 73 6.86 -3.60 15.38
C ARG A 73 8.30 -3.98 15.00
N LEU A 74 9.00 -3.16 14.21
CA LEU A 74 10.41 -3.41 13.87
C LEU A 74 11.36 -3.04 15.02
N GLN A 75 10.95 -2.11 15.90
CA GLN A 75 11.76 -1.69 17.05
C GLN A 75 11.82 -2.75 18.17
N SER A 76 10.80 -3.60 18.32
CA SER A 76 10.80 -4.67 19.33
C SER A 76 11.67 -5.88 18.95
N CYS A 77 12.12 -5.99 17.70
CA CYS A 77 12.87 -7.14 17.20
C CYS A 77 14.40 -6.99 17.28
N THR A 78 14.94 -5.85 17.74
CA THR A 78 16.39 -5.54 17.62
C THR A 78 17.21 -5.64 18.91
N LEU A 79 16.72 -6.25 20.00
CA LEU A 79 17.51 -6.34 21.25
C LEU A 79 17.54 -7.75 21.87
N THR A 80 18.38 -8.61 21.31
CA THR A 80 19.22 -9.51 22.13
C THR A 80 20.65 -9.48 21.60
N ARG A 81 21.37 -8.43 21.98
CA ARG A 81 22.84 -8.46 21.94
C ARG A 81 23.29 -9.45 23.03
N VAL A 82 23.56 -10.69 22.64
CA VAL A 82 24.20 -11.67 23.51
C VAL A 82 25.57 -11.09 23.92
N LYS A 83 25.78 -10.89 25.22
CA LYS A 83 27.10 -10.55 25.76
C LYS A 83 27.97 -11.80 25.73
N PRO A 84 29.24 -11.73 25.29
CA PRO A 84 30.16 -12.85 25.45
C PRO A 84 30.38 -13.05 26.96
N GLY A 85 30.11 -14.26 27.44
CA GLY A 85 30.30 -14.65 28.83
C GLY A 85 31.78 -14.56 29.22
N ARG A 86 32.04 -14.06 30.43
CA ARG A 86 33.35 -14.18 31.07
C ARG A 86 33.49 -15.63 31.52
N GLU A 87 34.52 -16.32 31.04
CA GLU A 87 34.97 -17.58 31.63
C GLU A 87 35.49 -17.27 33.04
N GLU A 88 34.75 -17.68 34.07
CA GLU A 88 35.30 -17.82 35.40
C GLU A 88 36.15 -19.09 35.42
N HIS A 89 37.45 -18.89 35.62
CA HIS A 89 38.42 -19.94 35.84
C HIS A 89 38.31 -20.35 37.32
N ASP A 90 37.77 -21.54 37.55
CA ASP A 90 37.67 -22.18 38.85
C ASP A 90 39.09 -22.50 39.37
N SER A 91 39.36 -22.19 40.64
CA SER A 91 40.56 -22.59 41.39
C SER A 91 40.22 -22.71 42.86
#